data_AF-A0A3P8SJU6-F1
#
_entry.id   AF-A0A3P8SJU6-F1
#
_cell.length_a   1.000
_cell.length_b   1.000
_cell.length_c   1.000
_cell.angle_alpha   90.00
_cell.angle_beta   90.00
_cell.angle_gamma   90.00
#
_symmetry.space_group_name_H-M   'P 1'
#
loop_
_entity.id
_entity.type
_entity.pdbx_description
1 polymer ?
#
loop_
_entity_poly.entity_id
_entity_poly.type
_entity_poly.pdbx_seq_one_letter_code
_entity_poly.pdbx_strand_id
1 'polypeptide(L)'
;VNVVFSARRKQKWSVDPRNSAWSNDDSKFGQKMLERMGWSKGKVRLGRTEQGSTDHIKVSVKNNKLRAWEPMPDNWIAHQDDFNELLAQLNNCHSQNNNDQKGFSLEEKSKTSRNRVHYMKFTKGKDLSSRSETDLNCIFGKRNRSSRDPEQMDTDGAGTTCELESETITKTVTSALTMQEYFAQRMAQLKKARGASAESSRSL
;
A
#
# COMPACT_ATOMS: atom_id res chain seq x y z
N VAL A 1 22.98 -20.65 38.49
CA VAL A 1 21.93 -20.81 37.45
C VAL A 1 22.17 -22.13 36.74
N ASN A 2 21.25 -23.08 36.78
CA ASN A 2 21.40 -24.37 36.09
C ASN A 2 20.71 -24.33 34.72
N VAL A 3 21.49 -24.50 33.65
CA VAL A 3 20.97 -24.61 32.29
C VAL A 3 20.70 -26.08 31.97
N VAL A 4 19.42 -26.46 31.93
CA VAL A 4 19.01 -27.83 31.61
C VAL A 4 19.08 -28.04 30.10
N PHE A 5 20.16 -28.69 29.63
CA PHE A 5 20.25 -29.16 28.25
C PHE A 5 19.38 -30.40 28.05
N SER A 6 18.40 -30.32 27.15
CA SER A 6 17.56 -31.46 26.79
C SER A 6 18.33 -32.50 25.96
N ALA A 7 18.04 -33.78 26.19
CA ALA A 7 18.71 -34.87 25.49
C ALA A 7 18.45 -34.81 23.97
N ARG A 8 19.52 -34.82 23.17
CA ARG A 8 19.45 -34.79 21.69
C ARG A 8 18.76 -36.06 21.17
N ARG A 9 17.51 -35.94 20.74
CA ARG A 9 16.74 -37.04 20.13
C ARG A 9 17.44 -37.50 18.83
N LYS A 10 17.71 -38.80 18.71
CA LYS A 10 18.18 -39.40 17.45
C LYS A 10 17.02 -39.49 16.46
N GLN A 11 17.13 -38.88 15.30
CA GLN A 11 16.17 -39.05 14.20
C GLN A 11 16.51 -40.31 13.39
N LYS A 12 15.50 -41.10 13.05
CA LYS A 12 15.61 -42.24 12.13
C LYS A 12 15.54 -41.71 10.70
N TRP A 13 16.67 -41.63 10.03
CA TRP A 13 16.73 -41.30 8.59
C TRP A 13 16.36 -42.53 7.75
N SER A 14 15.89 -42.30 6.53
CA SER A 14 15.74 -43.34 5.50
C SER A 14 17.10 -43.87 5.05
N VAL A 15 17.14 -45.07 4.46
CA VAL A 15 18.37 -45.72 3.97
C VAL A 15 19.09 -44.84 2.94
N ASP A 16 18.34 -44.16 2.07
CA ASP A 16 18.83 -43.04 1.29
C ASP A 16 18.01 -41.77 1.63
N PRO A 17 18.59 -40.78 2.34
CA PRO A 17 17.93 -39.52 2.66
C PRO A 17 18.08 -38.43 1.58
N ARG A 18 18.79 -38.72 0.47
CA ARG A 18 18.99 -37.80 -0.66
C ARG A 18 18.47 -38.36 -2.00
N ASN A 19 17.92 -39.57 -2.00
CA ASN A 19 17.47 -40.33 -3.18
C ASN A 19 18.58 -40.50 -4.25
N SER A 20 19.84 -40.55 -3.83
CA SER A 20 21.01 -40.69 -4.69
C SER A 20 21.12 -42.03 -5.42
N ALA A 21 20.61 -43.11 -4.82
CA ALA A 21 20.48 -44.41 -5.50
C ALA A 21 19.52 -44.34 -6.70
N TRP A 22 18.55 -43.41 -6.68
CA TRP A 22 17.68 -43.16 -7.83
C TRP A 22 18.31 -42.22 -8.85
N SER A 23 19.02 -41.17 -8.45
CA SER A 23 19.64 -40.23 -9.40
C SER A 23 20.79 -40.84 -10.21
N ASN A 24 21.42 -41.89 -9.71
CA ASN A 24 22.64 -42.45 -10.27
C ASN A 24 22.44 -43.78 -11.02
N ASP A 25 21.21 -44.31 -11.05
CA ASP A 25 20.87 -45.60 -11.67
C ASP A 25 20.57 -45.45 -13.16
N ASP A 26 21.51 -45.92 -13.99
CA ASP A 26 21.47 -45.88 -15.45
C ASP A 26 20.52 -46.93 -16.08
N SER A 27 19.97 -47.85 -15.29
CA SER A 27 19.14 -48.93 -15.82
C SER A 27 17.71 -48.49 -16.20
N LYS A 28 17.30 -47.27 -15.84
CA LYS A 28 15.92 -46.79 -15.92
C LYS A 28 15.39 -46.64 -17.34
N PHE A 29 14.09 -46.93 -17.50
CA PHE A 29 13.36 -46.78 -18.75
C PHE A 29 13.49 -45.36 -19.36
N GLY A 30 13.28 -44.31 -18.56
CA GLY A 30 13.36 -42.92 -19.04
C GLY A 30 14.76 -42.51 -19.52
N GLN A 31 15.82 -43.06 -18.93
CA GLN A 31 17.19 -42.82 -19.37
C GLN A 31 17.47 -43.55 -20.70
N LYS A 32 17.14 -44.84 -20.79
CA LYS A 32 17.26 -45.62 -22.03
C LYS A 32 16.44 -45.02 -23.18
N MET A 33 15.31 -44.38 -22.87
CA MET A 33 14.51 -43.61 -23.83
C MET A 33 15.26 -42.38 -24.36
N LEU A 34 15.88 -41.58 -23.46
CA LEU A 34 16.68 -40.41 -23.81
C LEU A 34 17.96 -40.78 -24.60
N GLU A 35 18.64 -41.85 -24.19
CA GLU A 35 19.84 -42.37 -24.86
C GLU A 35 19.53 -42.82 -26.30
N ARG A 36 18.39 -43.48 -26.52
CA ARG A 36 17.90 -43.83 -27.88
C ARG A 36 17.48 -42.62 -28.72
N MET A 37 17.25 -41.47 -28.09
CA MET A 37 17.01 -40.18 -28.76
C MET A 37 18.29 -39.34 -28.91
N GLY A 38 19.48 -39.90 -28.61
CA GLY A 38 20.78 -39.26 -28.82
C GLY A 38 21.30 -38.44 -27.64
N TRP A 39 20.62 -38.42 -26.50
CA TRP A 39 21.13 -37.79 -25.26
C TRP A 39 22.04 -38.78 -24.51
N SER A 40 23.35 -38.52 -24.46
CA SER A 40 24.27 -39.35 -23.68
C SER A 40 24.58 -38.74 -22.30
N LYS A 41 24.65 -39.59 -21.27
CA LYS A 41 25.05 -39.19 -19.91
C LYS A 41 26.47 -38.58 -19.95
N GLY A 42 26.56 -37.26 -19.79
CA GLY A 42 27.80 -36.50 -19.85
C GLY A 42 27.92 -35.56 -21.07
N LYS A 43 27.08 -35.69 -22.10
CA LYS A 43 26.89 -34.61 -23.08
C LYS A 43 26.13 -33.46 -22.44
N VAL A 44 26.42 -32.26 -22.93
CA VAL A 44 25.95 -31.01 -22.32
C VAL A 44 24.48 -30.81 -22.67
N ARG A 45 23.61 -30.89 -21.64
CA ARG A 45 22.31 -30.20 -21.49
C ARG A 45 21.25 -30.38 -22.59
N LEU A 46 19.98 -30.50 -22.20
CA LEU A 46 18.88 -30.58 -23.16
C LEU A 46 18.67 -29.23 -23.89
N GLY A 47 18.52 -29.29 -25.22
CA GLY A 47 18.20 -28.13 -26.08
C GLY A 47 19.01 -28.10 -27.38
N ARG A 48 18.51 -27.39 -28.41
CA ARG A 48 19.18 -27.29 -29.74
C ARG A 48 20.57 -26.65 -29.67
N THR A 49 20.82 -25.84 -28.64
CA THR A 49 22.12 -25.18 -28.39
C THR A 49 22.62 -25.52 -26.98
N GLU A 50 22.34 -26.75 -26.51
CA GLU A 50 22.87 -27.32 -25.26
C GLU A 50 22.70 -26.39 -24.03
N GLN A 51 21.54 -25.72 -23.92
CA GLN A 51 21.33 -24.61 -22.97
C GLN A 51 20.51 -24.93 -21.70
N GLY A 52 19.89 -26.11 -21.59
CA GLY A 52 19.05 -26.48 -20.44
C GLY A 52 19.81 -26.62 -19.11
N SER A 53 19.11 -26.73 -17.98
CA SER A 53 19.75 -27.11 -16.71
C SER A 53 20.10 -28.59 -16.71
N THR A 54 21.25 -28.94 -16.11
CA THR A 54 21.61 -30.33 -15.81
C THR A 54 20.85 -30.81 -14.56
N ASP A 55 20.61 -29.90 -13.62
CA ASP A 55 19.94 -30.17 -12.35
C ASP A 55 18.41 -29.98 -12.44
N HIS A 56 17.70 -30.67 -11.55
CA HIS A 56 16.26 -30.53 -11.37
C HIS A 56 15.90 -29.26 -10.59
N ILE A 57 14.74 -28.67 -10.92
CA ILE A 57 14.24 -27.49 -10.19
C ILE A 57 13.82 -27.91 -8.78
N LYS A 58 14.48 -27.36 -7.76
CA LYS A 58 14.15 -27.60 -6.35
C LYS A 58 13.22 -26.53 -5.80
N VAL A 59 11.97 -26.89 -5.55
CA VAL A 59 11.00 -26.01 -4.88
C VAL A 59 11.40 -25.84 -3.40
N SER A 60 11.56 -24.59 -2.95
CA SER A 60 11.84 -24.26 -1.56
C SER A 60 10.58 -23.80 -0.84
N VAL A 61 10.05 -24.62 0.07
CA VAL A 61 8.83 -24.31 0.83
C VAL A 61 9.20 -23.50 2.08
N LYS A 62 8.85 -22.20 2.09
CA LYS A 62 9.01 -21.32 3.25
C LYS A 62 8.00 -21.70 4.35
N ASN A 63 8.39 -22.64 5.22
CA ASN A 63 7.53 -23.22 6.24
C ASN A 63 7.52 -22.46 7.60
N ASN A 64 7.87 -21.17 7.61
CA ASN A 64 7.79 -20.32 8.81
C ASN A 64 6.61 -19.34 8.71
N LYS A 65 5.96 -19.04 9.84
CA LYS A 65 4.82 -18.11 9.91
C LYS A 65 5.22 -16.63 9.79
N LEU A 66 6.49 -16.35 9.44
CA LEU A 66 7.00 -15.01 9.18
C LEU A 66 6.48 -14.52 7.83
N ARG A 67 5.38 -13.77 7.88
CA ARG A 67 4.82 -13.02 6.74
C ARG A 67 5.91 -12.21 6.05
N ALA A 68 5.78 -11.98 4.74
CA ALA A 68 6.74 -11.19 3.98
C ALA A 68 6.73 -9.68 4.32
N TRP A 69 5.74 -9.26 5.12
CA TRP A 69 5.59 -7.93 5.67
C TRP A 69 5.58 -8.04 7.18
N GLU A 70 6.32 -7.16 7.85
CA GLU A 70 6.12 -6.92 9.28
C GLU A 70 4.67 -6.44 9.51
N PRO A 71 4.07 -6.73 10.67
CA PRO A 71 2.86 -6.04 11.08
C PRO A 71 3.23 -4.58 11.37
N MET A 72 3.12 -3.72 10.35
CA MET A 72 3.13 -2.27 10.50
C MET A 72 2.19 -1.93 11.69
N PRO A 73 2.66 -1.21 12.71
CA PRO A 73 1.78 -0.81 13.82
C PRO A 73 0.64 0.02 13.23
N ASP A 74 -0.58 -0.22 13.73
CA ASP A 74 -1.82 0.19 13.08
C ASP A 74 -1.85 1.68 12.67
N ASN A 75 -1.59 1.95 11.38
CA ASN A 75 -1.47 3.30 10.81
C ASN A 75 -2.74 4.15 11.02
N TRP A 76 -3.87 3.53 11.35
CA TRP A 76 -5.09 4.18 11.81
C TRP A 76 -4.83 5.26 12.88
N ILE A 77 -3.86 5.06 13.77
CA ILE A 77 -3.54 6.01 14.85
C ILE A 77 -2.60 7.13 14.37
N ALA A 78 -1.68 6.85 13.45
CA ALA A 78 -0.68 7.81 12.99
C ALA A 78 -1.31 9.04 12.30
N HIS A 79 -2.33 8.80 11.47
CA HIS A 79 -2.97 9.86 10.68
C HIS A 79 -3.86 10.81 11.48
N GLN A 80 -4.05 10.59 12.78
CA GLN A 80 -4.81 11.52 13.62
C GLN A 80 -4.08 12.86 13.78
N ASP A 81 -2.75 12.83 13.93
CA ASP A 81 -1.94 14.05 14.08
C ASP A 81 -1.74 14.75 12.73
N ASP A 82 -1.54 14.00 11.64
CA ASP A 82 -1.58 14.53 10.26
C ASP A 82 -2.89 15.31 9.98
N PHE A 83 -4.02 14.76 10.42
CA PHE A 83 -5.34 15.39 10.25
C PHE A 83 -5.55 16.60 11.17
N ASN A 84 -5.04 16.54 12.40
CA ASN A 84 -5.03 17.69 13.31
C ASN A 84 -4.19 18.85 12.72
N GLU A 85 -3.04 18.56 12.11
CA GLU A 85 -2.22 19.55 11.42
C GLU A 85 -2.95 20.12 10.19
N LEU A 86 -3.58 19.27 9.37
CA LEU A 86 -4.37 19.71 8.22
C LEU A 86 -5.47 20.70 8.62
N LEU A 87 -6.21 20.43 9.70
CA LEU A 87 -7.24 21.33 10.23
C LEU A 87 -6.64 22.65 10.76
N ALA A 88 -5.49 22.59 11.43
CA ALA A 88 -4.79 23.80 11.88
C ALA A 88 -4.30 24.65 10.69
N GLN A 89 -3.69 24.03 9.67
CA GLN A 89 -3.30 24.70 8.43
C GLN A 89 -4.50 25.33 7.71
N LEU A 90 -5.63 24.62 7.63
CA LEU A 90 -6.85 25.12 6.96
C LEU A 90 -7.44 26.32 7.71
N ASN A 91 -7.53 26.27 9.04
CA ASN A 91 -7.98 27.39 9.87
C ASN A 91 -7.05 28.60 9.77
N ASN A 92 -5.73 28.38 9.75
CA ASN A 92 -4.74 29.42 9.52
C ASN A 92 -4.91 30.05 8.13
N CYS A 93 -5.04 29.25 7.08
CA CYS A 93 -5.31 29.73 5.72
C CYS A 93 -6.62 30.53 5.63
N HIS A 94 -7.71 30.07 6.25
CA HIS A 94 -8.98 30.80 6.26
C HIS A 94 -8.86 32.15 6.99
N SER A 95 -8.07 32.20 8.07
CA SER A 95 -7.75 33.43 8.81
C SER A 95 -6.83 34.40 8.05
N GLN A 96 -6.04 33.90 7.10
CA GLN A 96 -5.08 34.66 6.28
C GLN A 96 -5.65 35.10 4.91
N ASN A 97 -6.90 34.74 4.58
CA ASN A 97 -7.56 35.07 3.30
C ASN A 97 -8.01 36.56 3.20
N ASN A 98 -7.13 37.49 3.58
CA ASN A 98 -7.34 38.94 3.41
C ASN A 98 -6.12 39.71 2.85
N ASN A 99 -4.96 39.09 2.59
CA ASN A 99 -3.86 39.75 1.85
C ASN A 99 -3.00 38.82 0.96
N ASP A 100 -2.30 37.82 1.51
CA ASP A 100 -1.06 37.30 0.88
C ASP A 100 -1.11 35.89 0.22
N GLN A 101 -2.19 35.54 -0.49
CA GLN A 101 -2.19 34.41 -1.44
C GLN A 101 -1.54 34.78 -2.79
N LYS A 102 -0.39 35.48 -2.78
CA LYS A 102 0.29 35.90 -4.00
C LYS A 102 1.05 34.74 -4.63
N GLY A 103 0.41 34.10 -5.62
CA GLY A 103 0.94 32.95 -6.36
C GLY A 103 2.40 33.14 -6.80
N PHE A 104 3.23 32.14 -6.51
CA PHE A 104 4.69 32.23 -6.49
C PHE A 104 5.30 32.14 -7.91
N SER A 105 5.14 33.21 -8.70
CA SER A 105 5.41 33.27 -10.14
C SER A 105 6.70 32.57 -10.57
N LEU A 106 6.53 31.57 -11.44
CA LEU A 106 7.61 30.81 -12.07
C LEU A 106 8.44 31.69 -13.01
N GLU A 107 7.86 32.74 -13.62
CA GLU A 107 8.61 33.72 -14.41
C GLU A 107 9.60 34.51 -13.52
N GLU A 108 9.14 35.10 -12.42
CA GLU A 108 9.99 35.84 -11.47
C GLU A 108 11.06 34.93 -10.86
N LYS A 109 10.65 33.73 -10.39
CA LYS A 109 11.51 32.66 -9.88
C LYS A 109 12.40 31.98 -10.93
N SER A 110 12.43 32.46 -12.18
CA SER A 110 13.40 32.03 -13.20
C SER A 110 14.15 33.14 -13.93
N LYS A 111 13.82 34.41 -13.68
CA LYS A 111 14.68 35.57 -14.01
C LYS A 111 15.81 35.75 -12.98
N THR A 112 15.53 35.46 -11.72
CA THR A 112 16.50 35.60 -10.60
C THR A 112 17.50 34.43 -10.52
N SER A 113 17.17 33.27 -11.09
CA SER A 113 18.00 32.06 -11.01
C SER A 113 19.17 32.08 -12.00
N ARG A 114 20.41 32.22 -11.51
CA ARG A 114 21.62 32.19 -12.36
C ARG A 114 21.97 30.80 -12.94
N ASN A 115 21.31 29.73 -12.47
CA ASN A 115 21.60 28.33 -12.82
C ASN A 115 20.75 27.78 -13.99
N ARG A 116 19.90 28.60 -14.64
CA ARG A 116 19.03 28.13 -15.74
C ARG A 116 18.80 29.23 -16.77
N VAL A 117 18.79 28.86 -18.05
CA VAL A 117 18.42 29.75 -19.16
C VAL A 117 16.94 30.15 -19.03
N HIS A 118 16.66 31.46 -19.04
CA HIS A 118 15.30 32.00 -18.94
C HIS A 118 14.62 32.09 -20.31
N TYR A 119 13.92 31.02 -20.72
CA TYR A 119 13.17 31.01 -21.98
C TYR A 119 11.71 31.49 -21.77
N MET A 120 11.49 32.80 -21.98
CA MET A 120 10.24 33.52 -21.69
C MET A 120 8.95 32.82 -22.15
N LYS A 121 8.91 32.24 -23.37
CA LYS A 121 7.68 31.65 -23.91
C LYS A 121 7.24 30.39 -23.13
N PHE A 122 8.19 29.62 -22.62
CA PHE A 122 7.91 28.39 -21.87
C PHE A 122 7.62 28.70 -20.39
N THR A 123 8.34 29.66 -19.79
CA THR A 123 8.06 30.08 -18.41
C THR A 123 6.67 30.70 -18.29
N LYS A 124 6.30 31.64 -19.18
CA LYS A 124 4.93 32.21 -19.27
C LYS A 124 3.84 31.25 -19.71
N GLY A 125 4.20 30.13 -20.35
CA GLY A 125 3.26 29.07 -20.74
C GLY A 125 2.94 28.10 -19.61
N LYS A 126 3.87 27.89 -18.67
CA LYS A 126 3.69 27.04 -17.48
C LYS A 126 3.21 27.84 -16.25
N ASP A 127 3.42 29.15 -16.23
CA ASP A 127 3.02 30.01 -15.11
C ASP A 127 1.55 30.46 -15.21
N LEU A 128 0.70 29.83 -14.40
CA LEU A 128 -0.72 30.20 -14.28
C LEU A 128 -0.96 31.37 -13.31
N SER A 129 0.03 31.83 -12.53
CA SER A 129 -0.16 32.90 -11.53
C SER A 129 -0.39 34.30 -12.13
N SER A 130 -0.40 34.40 -13.46
CA SER A 130 -0.60 35.63 -14.24
C SER A 130 -1.82 35.59 -15.15
N ARG A 131 -2.65 34.53 -15.07
CA ARG A 131 -3.89 34.37 -15.85
C ARG A 131 -5.08 34.91 -15.06
N SER A 132 -6.09 35.40 -15.76
CA SER A 132 -7.33 35.83 -15.12
C SER A 132 -8.14 34.62 -14.65
N GLU A 133 -8.93 34.79 -13.59
CA GLU A 133 -9.83 33.73 -13.10
C GLU A 133 -10.80 33.25 -14.20
N THR A 134 -11.21 34.14 -15.11
CA THR A 134 -12.03 33.81 -16.28
C THR A 134 -11.36 32.81 -17.22
N ASP A 135 -10.07 32.98 -17.53
CA ASP A 135 -9.28 32.09 -18.39
C ASP A 135 -9.09 30.73 -17.72
N LEU A 136 -8.76 30.74 -16.43
CA LEU A 136 -8.67 29.52 -15.61
C LEU A 136 -10.02 28.78 -15.53
N ASN A 137 -11.13 29.49 -15.34
CA ASN A 137 -12.46 28.88 -15.26
C ASN A 137 -12.90 28.28 -16.61
N CYS A 138 -12.53 28.88 -17.74
CA CYS A 138 -12.69 28.28 -19.07
C CYS A 138 -11.90 26.96 -19.20
N ILE A 139 -10.62 26.95 -18.80
CA ILE A 139 -9.77 25.74 -18.84
C ILE A 139 -10.30 24.63 -17.91
N PHE A 140 -10.79 24.98 -16.72
CA PHE A 140 -11.32 24.03 -15.74
C PHE A 140 -12.81 23.66 -15.94
N GLY A 141 -13.47 24.16 -17.00
CA GLY A 141 -14.90 23.93 -17.24
C GLY A 141 -15.83 24.52 -16.16
N LYS A 142 -15.31 25.42 -15.32
CA LYS A 142 -16.05 26.07 -14.23
C LYS A 142 -16.97 27.14 -14.79
N ARG A 143 -18.18 26.74 -15.19
CA ARG A 143 -19.26 27.70 -15.48
C ARG A 143 -19.60 28.47 -14.20
N ASN A 144 -19.46 29.79 -14.22
CA ASN A 144 -19.92 30.66 -13.15
C ASN A 144 -21.43 30.45 -12.96
N ARG A 145 -21.83 29.74 -11.90
CA ARG A 145 -23.24 29.64 -11.49
C ARG A 145 -23.63 30.94 -10.77
N SER A 146 -23.84 32.01 -11.55
CA SER A 146 -24.70 33.09 -11.08
C SER A 146 -26.04 32.49 -10.63
N SER A 147 -26.49 32.85 -9.44
CA SER A 147 -27.81 32.45 -8.96
C SER A 147 -28.91 33.01 -9.87
N ARG A 148 -30.01 32.24 -10.03
CA ARG A 148 -31.19 32.55 -10.87
C ARG A 148 -30.92 32.31 -12.39
N ASP A 149 -31.71 31.55 -13.13
CA ASP A 149 -33.00 30.85 -12.88
C ASP A 149 -32.92 29.34 -13.27
N PRO A 150 -33.95 28.52 -12.93
CA PRO A 150 -34.10 27.15 -13.43
C PRO A 150 -34.72 27.09 -14.84
N GLU A 151 -34.79 25.87 -15.40
CA GLU A 151 -35.22 25.53 -16.77
C GLU A 151 -34.23 25.94 -17.88
N GLN A 152 -34.06 25.20 -18.99
CA GLN A 152 -34.72 23.97 -19.45
C GLN A 152 -33.76 22.75 -19.51
N MET A 153 -34.32 21.58 -19.83
CA MET A 153 -33.63 20.31 -19.97
C MET A 153 -32.85 20.21 -21.29
N ASP A 154 -31.67 19.58 -21.23
CA ASP A 154 -31.27 18.58 -22.22
C ASP A 154 -30.91 17.31 -21.44
N THR A 155 -31.57 16.21 -21.75
CA THR A 155 -31.48 14.95 -20.99
C THR A 155 -30.62 13.94 -21.73
N ASP A 156 -29.46 13.60 -21.17
CA ASP A 156 -28.85 12.28 -21.37
C ASP A 156 -27.87 11.97 -20.22
N GLY A 157 -28.33 11.17 -19.25
CA GLY A 157 -27.59 10.84 -18.04
C GLY A 157 -28.47 10.10 -17.04
N ALA A 158 -28.36 8.77 -17.02
CA ALA A 158 -29.21 7.91 -16.19
C ALA A 158 -29.09 8.27 -14.70
N GLY A 159 -30.19 8.72 -14.10
CA GLY A 159 -30.23 9.18 -12.73
C GLY A 159 -30.50 8.08 -11.70
N THR A 160 -30.01 8.29 -10.49
CA THR A 160 -30.57 7.70 -9.26
C THR A 160 -30.67 8.83 -8.23
N THR A 161 -31.84 9.45 -8.15
CA THR A 161 -32.18 10.40 -7.09
C THR A 161 -32.56 9.62 -5.84
N CYS A 162 -31.67 9.54 -4.86
CA CYS A 162 -32.04 9.20 -3.50
C CYS A 162 -32.32 10.49 -2.73
N GLU A 163 -33.59 10.79 -2.48
CA GLU A 163 -33.93 11.61 -1.32
C GLU A 163 -33.41 10.89 -0.07
N LEU A 164 -32.75 11.62 0.82
CA LEU A 164 -32.10 11.06 2.00
C LEU A 164 -32.57 11.86 3.20
N GLU A 165 -33.38 11.23 4.05
CA GLU A 165 -34.11 11.86 5.14
C GLU A 165 -33.15 12.53 6.15
N SER A 166 -33.17 13.87 6.16
CA SER A 166 -32.31 14.73 6.99
C SER A 166 -32.37 14.44 8.49
N GLU A 167 -33.45 13.81 8.95
CA GLU A 167 -33.79 13.62 10.36
C GLU A 167 -32.98 12.52 11.07
N THR A 168 -32.28 11.66 10.30
CA THR A 168 -31.51 10.54 10.87
C THR A 168 -30.07 10.90 11.24
N ILE A 169 -29.53 12.00 10.70
CA ILE A 169 -28.09 12.30 10.68
C ILE A 169 -27.59 12.93 12.01
N THR A 170 -28.47 13.55 12.80
CA THR A 170 -28.10 14.44 13.92
C THR A 170 -28.41 13.89 15.33
N LYS A 171 -28.30 12.58 15.54
CA LYS A 171 -28.39 11.96 16.88
C LYS A 171 -27.10 12.19 17.71
N THR A 172 -26.83 13.45 18.03
CA THR A 172 -25.67 13.89 18.82
C THR A 172 -25.82 13.50 20.30
N VAL A 173 -25.17 12.42 20.71
CA VAL A 173 -25.10 12.00 22.12
C VAL A 173 -23.92 12.70 22.81
N THR A 174 -24.20 13.64 23.70
CA THR A 174 -23.19 14.40 24.45
C THR A 174 -22.66 13.62 25.65
N SER A 175 -21.58 12.85 25.46
CA SER A 175 -20.85 12.23 26.57
C SER A 175 -19.92 13.23 27.27
N ALA A 176 -19.89 13.21 28.61
CA ALA A 176 -18.99 14.05 29.42
C ALA A 176 -17.50 13.62 29.38
N LEU A 177 -17.16 12.56 28.63
CA LEU A 177 -15.79 12.09 28.44
C LEU A 177 -15.19 12.68 27.16
N THR A 178 -13.90 13.03 27.19
CA THR A 178 -13.14 13.36 25.98
C THR A 178 -12.97 12.12 25.09
N MET A 179 -12.85 12.30 23.77
CA MET A 179 -12.66 11.15 22.85
C MET A 179 -11.43 10.31 23.22
N GLN A 180 -10.33 10.96 23.60
CA GLN A 180 -9.09 10.31 24.03
C GLN A 180 -9.33 9.38 25.23
N GLU A 181 -10.12 9.83 26.21
CA GLU A 181 -10.43 9.08 27.42
C GLU A 181 -11.38 7.91 27.17
N TYR A 182 -12.37 8.09 26.27
CA TYR A 182 -13.20 6.99 25.77
C TYR A 182 -12.35 5.89 25.10
N PHE A 183 -11.43 6.25 24.19
CA PHE A 183 -10.56 5.27 23.55
C PHE A 183 -9.58 4.62 24.53
N ALA A 184 -9.02 5.36 25.49
CA ALA A 184 -8.19 4.80 26.56
C ALA A 184 -8.95 3.76 27.40
N GLN A 185 -10.18 4.08 27.83
CA GLN A 185 -11.05 3.17 28.57
C GLN A 185 -11.37 1.91 27.75
N ARG A 186 -11.71 2.07 26.46
CA ARG A 186 -12.08 0.96 25.57
C ARG A 186 -10.89 0.05 25.26
N MET A 187 -9.71 0.62 25.05
CA MET A 187 -8.46 -0.14 24.87
C MET A 187 -8.04 -0.87 26.15
N ALA A 188 -8.28 -0.29 27.34
CA ALA A 188 -8.05 -0.98 28.61
C ALA A 188 -8.99 -2.18 28.80
N GLN A 189 -10.28 -2.05 28.44
CA GLN A 189 -11.23 -3.17 28.44
C GLN A 189 -10.79 -4.29 27.49
N LEU A 190 -10.37 -3.95 26.27
CA LEU A 190 -9.95 -4.92 25.25
C LEU A 190 -8.64 -5.63 25.64
N LYS A 191 -7.70 -4.93 26.28
CA LYS A 191 -6.50 -5.53 26.90
C LYS A 191 -6.87 -6.50 28.04
N LYS A 192 -7.81 -6.14 28.93
CA LYS A 192 -8.28 -7.05 30.00
C LYS A 192 -8.92 -8.32 29.45
N ALA A 193 -9.75 -8.22 28.41
CA ALA A 193 -10.36 -9.38 27.76
C ALA A 193 -9.31 -10.33 27.14
N ARG A 194 -8.27 -9.79 26.49
CA ARG A 194 -7.13 -10.60 25.99
C ARG A 194 -6.31 -11.24 27.13
N GLY A 195 -6.14 -10.54 28.26
CA GLY A 195 -5.48 -11.08 29.45
C GLY A 195 -6.20 -12.29 30.03
N ALA A 196 -7.49 -12.17 30.32
CA ALA A 196 -8.30 -13.26 30.88
C ALA A 196 -8.33 -14.51 29.98
N SER A 197 -8.32 -14.33 28.65
CA SER A 197 -8.22 -15.44 27.69
C SER A 197 -6.86 -16.16 27.75
N ALA A 198 -5.77 -15.45 28.07
CA ALA A 198 -4.43 -16.02 28.25
C ALA A 198 -4.22 -16.67 29.63
N GLU A 199 -5.02 -16.33 30.64
CA GLU A 199 -4.99 -16.97 31.96
C GLU A 199 -5.83 -18.25 31.98
N SER A 200 -7.05 -18.21 31.41
CA SER A 200 -7.94 -19.38 31.29
C SER A 200 -7.35 -20.51 30.43
N SER A 201 -6.48 -20.17 29.47
CA SER A 201 -5.71 -21.15 28.68
C SER A 201 -4.39 -21.62 29.34
N ARG A 202 -4.18 -21.28 30.61
CA ARG A 202 -2.99 -21.65 31.41
C ARG A 202 -3.33 -22.44 32.68
N SER A 203 -4.62 -22.70 32.90
CA SER A 203 -5.19 -23.43 34.04
C SER A 203 -5.87 -24.75 33.61
N LEU A 204 -5.44 -25.31 32.47
CA LEU A 204 -5.85 -26.59 31.88
C LEU A 204 -4.60 -27.35 31.42
#